data_AF-A0A967ZE45-F1
#
_entry.id   AF-A0A967ZE45-F1
#
_cell.length_a   1.000
_cell.length_b   1.000
_cell.length_c   1.000
_cell.angle_alpha   90.00
_cell.angle_beta   90.00
_cell.angle_gamma   90.00
#
_symmetry.space_group_name_H-M   'P 1'
#
loop_
_entity.id
_entity.type
_entity.pdbx_description
1 polymer ?
#
loop_
_entity_poly.entity_id
_entity_poly.type
_entity_poly.pdbx_seq_one_letter_code
_entity_poly.pdbx_strand_id
1 'polypeptide(L)'
;AMDMTTNRLRWQQLWGESCYSGSAVTAGGLVFVGRNDGRFTALDSSDGTLLWEFQTGAGVNAPSSVFEHEGRQHVVVYSAGNLFARSAKGDSVWLFSLDGALGPADPPRSTSAMAVPNDAETDLIGDAERGRQVYVSACIFCHGDQGQGGHDGAALNLPIAPNVVSGVVAQGRNLMPAFGTVLTPQQISDVAAYVADGLTD
;
A
#
# COMPACT_ATOMS: atom_id res chain seq x y z
N ALA A 1 10.33 -14.77 18.08
CA ALA A 1 10.34 -16.23 17.90
C ALA A 1 9.50 -16.94 18.96
N MET A 2 8.78 -17.99 18.56
CA MET A 2 8.02 -18.87 19.44
C MET A 2 8.72 -20.22 19.55
N ASP A 3 8.84 -20.76 20.77
CA ASP A 3 9.18 -22.16 20.99
C ASP A 3 7.91 -23.00 20.86
N MET A 4 7.85 -23.80 19.80
CA MET A 4 6.68 -24.61 19.48
C MET A 4 6.51 -25.82 20.41
N THR A 5 7.54 -26.24 21.14
CA THR A 5 7.46 -27.36 22.09
C THR A 5 6.84 -26.94 23.42
N THR A 6 7.08 -25.69 23.82
CA THR A 6 6.56 -25.13 25.08
C THR A 6 5.42 -24.13 24.88
N ASN A 7 5.16 -23.73 23.64
CA ASN A 7 4.25 -22.65 23.26
C ASN A 7 4.55 -21.33 24.00
N ARG A 8 5.85 -21.02 24.17
CA ARG A 8 6.31 -19.80 24.84
C ARG A 8 7.08 -18.92 23.89
N LEU A 9 6.94 -17.61 24.09
CA LEU A 9 7.77 -16.62 23.42
C LEU A 9 9.23 -16.79 23.89
N ARG A 10 10.16 -16.92 22.94
CA ARG A 10 11.60 -16.92 23.23
C ARG A 10 12.16 -15.51 23.24
N TRP A 11 11.78 -14.74 22.24
CA TRP A 11 12.11 -13.33 22.09
C TRP A 11 11.11 -12.65 21.16
N GLN A 12 11.01 -11.32 21.25
CA GLN A 12 10.18 -10.51 20.38
C GLN A 12 10.88 -9.19 20.09
N GLN A 13 10.84 -8.77 18.82
CA GLN A 13 11.20 -7.42 18.42
C GLN A 13 9.93 -6.62 18.16
N LEU A 14 9.84 -5.45 18.77
CA LEU A 14 8.73 -4.51 18.56
C LEU A 14 9.19 -3.41 17.61
N TRP A 15 8.39 -3.16 16.57
CA TRP A 15 8.58 -2.06 15.64
C TRP A 15 7.39 -1.11 15.73
N GLY A 16 7.60 0.15 15.37
CA GLY A 16 6.54 1.16 15.37
C GLY A 16 5.47 0.94 14.29
N GLU A 17 5.74 0.06 13.34
CA GLU A 17 4.86 -0.26 12.21
C GLU A 17 4.43 -1.73 12.27
N SER A 18 3.27 -2.03 11.68
CA SER A 18 2.78 -3.41 11.57
C SER A 18 3.68 -4.28 10.69
N CYS A 19 3.95 -5.52 11.12
CA CYS A 19 4.76 -6.45 10.35
C CYS A 19 3.92 -7.16 9.28
N TYR A 20 4.16 -6.86 8.01
CA TYR A 20 3.50 -7.56 6.88
C TYR A 20 4.42 -8.50 6.12
N SER A 21 5.74 -8.36 6.27
CA SER A 21 6.70 -9.21 5.58
C SER A 21 6.70 -10.63 6.15
N GLY A 22 6.89 -11.62 5.27
CA GLY A 22 7.38 -12.93 5.69
C GLY A 22 8.86 -12.85 6.12
N SER A 23 9.33 -13.90 6.79
CA SER A 23 10.74 -14.05 7.19
C SER A 23 11.44 -15.16 6.41
N ALA A 24 12.76 -15.02 6.22
CA ALA A 24 13.63 -16.11 5.79
C ALA A 24 14.63 -16.41 6.91
N VAL A 25 14.81 -17.69 7.24
CA VAL A 25 15.71 -18.14 8.31
C VAL A 25 16.80 -19.01 7.70
N THR A 26 18.05 -18.82 8.11
CA THR A 26 19.19 -19.57 7.58
C THR A 26 19.86 -20.44 8.64
N ALA A 27 20.58 -21.48 8.20
CA ALA A 27 21.38 -22.31 9.10
C ALA A 27 22.55 -21.54 9.76
N GLY A 28 22.91 -20.36 9.23
CA GLY A 28 23.89 -19.46 9.83
C GLY A 28 23.36 -18.68 11.04
N GLY A 29 22.13 -18.95 11.49
CA GLY A 29 21.54 -18.29 12.65
C GLY A 29 20.98 -16.91 12.36
N LEU A 30 20.67 -16.58 11.11
CA LEU A 30 20.11 -15.29 10.70
C LEU A 30 18.62 -15.39 10.38
N VAL A 31 17.86 -14.35 10.74
CA VAL A 31 16.46 -14.14 10.36
C VAL A 31 16.36 -12.85 9.57
N PHE A 32 16.00 -12.94 8.29
CA PHE A 32 15.79 -11.79 7.42
C PHE A 32 14.32 -11.38 7.39
N VAL A 33 14.03 -10.09 7.58
CA VAL A 33 12.66 -9.56 7.62
C VAL A 33 12.58 -8.18 6.95
N GLY A 34 11.57 -7.97 6.11
CA GLY A 34 11.24 -6.68 5.53
C GLY A 34 10.32 -5.82 6.40
N ARG A 35 10.38 -4.50 6.22
CA ARG A 35 9.62 -3.50 6.99
C ARG A 35 8.90 -2.50 6.10
N ASN A 36 7.83 -1.89 6.63
CA ASN A 36 6.99 -0.93 5.89
C ASN A 36 7.74 0.37 5.58
N ASP A 37 8.62 0.82 6.47
CA ASP A 37 9.54 1.94 6.25
C ASP A 37 10.64 1.67 5.22
N GLY A 38 10.61 0.51 4.58
CA GLY A 38 11.50 0.09 3.50
C GLY A 38 12.83 -0.48 3.93
N ARG A 39 13.02 -0.68 5.23
CA ARG A 39 14.18 -1.41 5.74
C ARG A 39 14.05 -2.90 5.51
N PHE A 40 15.13 -3.51 5.06
CA PHE A 40 15.35 -4.95 5.11
C PHE A 40 16.39 -5.24 6.18
N THR A 41 16.08 -6.13 7.12
CA THR A 41 16.89 -6.35 8.32
C THR A 41 17.32 -7.81 8.44
N ALA A 42 18.45 -8.02 9.10
CA ALA A 42 18.90 -9.33 9.56
C ALA A 42 19.01 -9.33 11.09
N LEU A 43 18.38 -10.31 11.71
CA LEU A 43 18.39 -10.52 13.16
C LEU A 43 19.14 -11.80 13.51
N ASP A 44 19.72 -11.85 14.70
CA ASP A 44 20.20 -13.09 15.31
C ASP A 44 18.99 -13.96 15.69
N SER A 45 18.99 -15.21 15.24
CA SER A 45 17.89 -16.15 15.48
C SER A 45 17.74 -16.58 16.94
N SER A 46 18.81 -16.48 17.74
CA SER A 46 18.84 -16.95 19.12
C SER A 46 18.16 -15.99 20.10
N ASP A 47 18.29 -14.68 19.86
CA ASP A 47 17.82 -13.64 20.78
C ASP A 47 17.05 -12.48 20.11
N GLY A 48 17.02 -12.42 18.78
CA GLY A 48 16.34 -11.36 18.02
C GLY A 48 17.14 -10.07 17.87
N THR A 49 18.42 -10.05 18.26
CA THR A 49 19.30 -8.88 18.15
C THR A 49 19.42 -8.44 16.69
N LEU A 50 19.27 -7.14 16.43
CA LEU A 50 19.49 -6.56 15.10
C LEU A 50 20.98 -6.58 14.75
N LEU A 51 21.35 -7.31 13.70
CA LEU A 51 22.74 -7.44 13.25
C LEU A 51 23.05 -6.56 12.04
N TRP A 52 22.05 -6.34 11.17
CA TRP A 52 22.22 -5.55 9.95
C TRP A 52 20.87 -4.99 9.48
N GLU A 53 20.91 -3.82 8.84
CA GLU A 53 19.77 -3.23 8.15
C GLU A 53 20.20 -2.47 6.90
N PHE A 54 19.28 -2.38 5.93
CA PHE A 54 19.50 -1.68 4.67
C PHE A 54 18.21 -1.06 4.17
N GLN A 55 18.27 0.19 3.71
CA GLN A 55 17.11 0.91 3.17
C GLN A 55 16.95 0.65 1.66
N THR A 56 15.76 0.23 1.25
CA THR A 56 15.42 -0.15 -0.12
C THR A 56 14.59 0.90 -0.87
N GLY A 57 14.12 1.94 -0.18
CA GLY A 57 13.39 3.08 -0.71
C GLY A 57 11.87 2.91 -0.80
N ALA A 58 11.37 1.69 -0.62
CA ALA A 58 9.96 1.35 -0.61
C ALA A 58 9.69 0.22 0.39
N GLY A 59 8.44 0.03 0.79
CA GLY A 59 8.07 -0.99 1.75
C GLY A 59 8.49 -2.40 1.32
N VAL A 60 9.10 -3.14 2.24
CA VAL A 60 9.54 -4.52 2.02
C VAL A 60 8.55 -5.43 2.71
N ASN A 61 7.61 -5.96 1.92
CA ASN A 61 6.45 -6.68 2.44
C ASN A 61 6.31 -8.11 1.90
N ALA A 62 7.15 -8.49 0.93
CA ALA A 62 7.24 -9.86 0.44
C ALA A 62 8.21 -10.68 1.31
N PRO A 63 8.01 -12.01 1.46
CA PRO A 63 9.05 -12.87 2.01
C PRO A 63 10.33 -12.76 1.17
N SER A 64 11.49 -12.78 1.84
CA SER A 64 12.77 -12.88 1.15
C SER A 64 13.09 -14.32 0.76
N SER A 65 13.98 -14.48 -0.21
CA SER A 65 14.50 -15.79 -0.62
C SER A 65 16.02 -15.83 -0.52
N VAL A 66 16.56 -16.99 -0.19
CA VAL A 66 18.01 -17.23 -0.06
C VAL A 66 18.40 -18.33 -1.03
N PHE A 67 19.44 -18.10 -1.83
CA PHE A 67 19.92 -19.08 -2.82
C PHE A 67 21.42 -18.97 -3.03
N GLU A 68 22.00 -19.97 -3.70
CA GLU A 68 23.39 -19.96 -4.13
C GLU A 68 23.46 -19.84 -5.65
N HIS A 69 24.39 -19.04 -6.15
CA HIS A 69 24.74 -18.95 -7.56
C HIS A 69 26.26 -18.85 -7.67
N GLU A 70 26.87 -19.72 -8.47
CA GLU A 70 28.33 -19.76 -8.69
C GLU A 70 29.15 -19.80 -7.39
N GLY A 71 28.72 -20.62 -6.42
CA GLY A 71 29.41 -20.77 -5.14
C GLY A 71 29.23 -19.59 -4.17
N ARG A 72 28.32 -18.66 -4.48
CA ARG A 72 28.07 -17.46 -3.68
C ARG A 72 26.63 -17.41 -3.20
N GLN A 73 26.45 -17.20 -1.90
CA GLN A 73 25.14 -17.04 -1.31
C GLN A 73 24.58 -15.64 -1.57
N HIS A 74 23.30 -15.60 -1.91
CA HIS A 74 22.55 -14.38 -2.16
C HIS A 74 21.25 -14.37 -1.37
N VAL A 75 20.81 -13.17 -1.00
CA VAL A 75 19.49 -12.92 -0.42
C VAL A 75 18.77 -11.95 -1.34
N VAL A 76 17.53 -12.25 -1.72
CA VAL A 76 16.73 -11.42 -2.60
C VAL A 76 15.41 -11.05 -1.96
N VAL A 77 14.97 -9.81 -2.17
CA VAL A 77 13.68 -9.33 -1.68
C VAL A 77 13.06 -8.32 -2.65
N TYR A 78 11.73 -8.30 -2.71
CA TYR A 78 10.99 -7.31 -3.49
C TYR A 78 10.58 -6.14 -2.60
N SER A 79 10.95 -4.94 -3.03
CA SER A 79 10.66 -3.66 -2.38
C SER A 79 9.69 -2.88 -3.25
N ALA A 80 8.40 -2.97 -2.88
CA ALA A 80 7.29 -2.46 -3.68
C ALA A 80 6.11 -1.89 -2.86
N GLY A 81 6.19 -1.95 -1.54
CA GLY A 81 5.14 -1.51 -0.65
C GLY A 81 3.99 -2.51 -0.50
N ASN A 82 3.03 -2.12 0.32
CA ASN A 82 1.86 -2.88 0.69
C ASN A 82 0.70 -1.91 0.93
N LEU A 83 -0.41 -2.20 0.24
CA LEU A 83 -1.64 -1.40 0.31
C LEU A 83 -2.17 -1.26 1.74
N PHE A 84 -2.22 -2.37 2.50
CA PHE A 84 -2.76 -2.40 3.87
C PHE A 84 -1.86 -1.67 4.87
N ALA A 85 -0.55 -1.72 4.65
CA ALA A 85 0.43 -1.03 5.49
C ALA A 85 0.57 0.46 5.15
N ARG A 86 0.03 0.90 4.01
CA ARG A 86 0.32 2.22 3.40
C ARG A 86 1.82 2.49 3.26
N SER A 87 2.60 1.43 3.12
CA SER A 87 4.05 1.56 2.95
C SER A 87 4.33 2.15 1.57
N ALA A 88 5.43 2.89 1.48
CA ALA A 88 5.78 3.55 0.25
C ALA A 88 5.96 2.56 -0.88
N LYS A 89 5.47 2.94 -2.06
CA LYS A 89 5.49 2.09 -3.23
C LYS A 89 6.84 2.18 -3.92
N GLY A 90 7.24 1.06 -4.50
CA GLY A 90 8.44 0.92 -5.31
C GLY A 90 8.22 -0.13 -6.37
N ASP A 91 9.23 -0.35 -7.19
CA ASP A 91 9.25 -1.38 -8.22
C ASP A 91 10.68 -1.90 -8.36
N SER A 92 11.21 -2.43 -7.25
CA SER A 92 12.62 -2.82 -7.18
C SER A 92 12.80 -4.19 -6.55
N VAL A 93 13.66 -4.99 -7.16
CA VAL A 93 14.20 -6.23 -6.59
C VAL A 93 15.60 -5.94 -6.09
N TRP A 94 15.83 -6.17 -4.80
CA TRP A 94 17.14 -6.00 -4.18
C TRP A 94 17.81 -7.35 -3.99
N LEU A 95 19.04 -7.48 -4.50
CA LEU A 95 19.89 -8.66 -4.36
C LEU A 95 21.10 -8.31 -3.50
N PHE A 96 21.27 -9.04 -2.41
CA PHE A 96 22.34 -8.85 -1.44
C PHE A 96 23.35 -10.00 -1.51
N SER A 97 24.63 -9.67 -1.37
CA SER A 97 25.72 -10.62 -1.12
C SER A 97 26.79 -9.93 -0.27
N LEU A 98 27.75 -10.70 0.26
CA LEU A 98 28.84 -10.14 1.08
C LEU A 98 29.75 -9.17 0.31
N ASP A 99 29.81 -9.27 -1.02
CA ASP A 99 30.58 -8.35 -1.88
C ASP A 99 29.67 -7.31 -2.56
N GLY A 100 28.47 -7.09 -2.02
CA GLY A 100 27.56 -6.06 -2.51
C GLY A 100 28.17 -4.66 -2.39
N ALA A 101 28.17 -3.90 -3.49
CA ALA A 101 28.73 -2.55 -3.54
C ALA A 101 27.68 -1.42 -3.61
N LEU A 102 26.40 -1.78 -3.77
CA LEU A 102 25.32 -0.79 -3.82
C LEU A 102 25.05 -0.25 -2.41
N GLY A 103 25.05 1.08 -2.28
CA GLY A 103 24.65 1.76 -1.06
C GLY A 103 23.13 1.75 -0.85
N PRO A 104 22.67 2.04 0.38
CA PRO A 104 21.24 2.15 0.69
C PRO A 104 20.57 3.24 -0.14
N ALA A 105 19.30 3.00 -0.50
CA ALA A 105 18.47 4.02 -1.12
C ALA A 105 18.03 5.09 -0.09
N ASP A 106 17.52 6.21 -0.59
CA ASP A 106 16.86 7.20 0.27
C ASP A 106 15.60 6.59 0.89
N PRO A 107 15.29 6.89 2.16
CA PRO A 107 14.04 6.46 2.77
C PRO A 107 12.85 7.09 2.03
N PRO A 108 11.72 6.39 1.96
CA PRO A 108 10.56 6.89 1.24
C PRO A 108 10.05 8.23 1.78
N ARG A 109 9.76 9.18 0.88
CA ARG A 109 9.20 10.48 1.24
C ARG A 109 7.71 10.35 1.56
N SER A 110 7.27 10.87 2.70
CA SER A 110 5.86 11.05 3.02
C SER A 110 5.28 12.16 2.13
N THR A 111 4.45 11.80 1.15
CA THR A 111 3.78 12.79 0.29
C THR A 111 2.43 13.17 0.87
N SER A 112 2.37 14.31 1.56
CA SER A 112 1.10 15.00 1.83
C SER A 112 0.69 15.81 0.58
N ALA A 113 -0.49 15.48 0.04
CA ALA A 113 -1.35 16.14 -0.97
C ALA A 113 -0.82 17.29 -1.86
N MET A 114 -0.99 17.16 -3.18
CA MET A 114 -1.01 18.28 -4.14
C MET A 114 -2.41 18.39 -4.82
N ALA A 115 -2.88 19.61 -5.06
CA ALA A 115 -4.19 19.92 -5.65
C ALA A 115 -4.19 19.83 -7.19
N VAL A 116 -5.35 19.49 -7.79
CA VAL A 116 -5.57 19.40 -9.25
C VAL A 116 -6.64 20.42 -9.69
N PRO A 117 -6.49 21.13 -10.83
CA PRO A 117 -7.50 22.04 -11.41
C PRO A 117 -8.62 21.29 -12.16
N ASN A 118 -9.74 21.96 -12.41
CA ASN A 118 -11.05 21.34 -12.60
C ASN A 118 -11.65 21.68 -13.98
N ASP A 119 -11.30 20.95 -15.04
CA ASP A 119 -11.82 21.21 -16.40
C ASP A 119 -12.24 19.93 -17.14
N ALA A 120 -13.52 19.54 -17.05
CA ALA A 120 -14.29 18.83 -18.09
C ALA A 120 -15.74 18.57 -17.60
N GLU A 121 -16.63 19.52 -17.86
CA GLU A 121 -18.09 19.29 -17.79
C GLU A 121 -18.56 18.56 -19.05
N THR A 122 -19.15 17.39 -18.89
CA THR A 122 -20.02 16.77 -19.90
C THR A 122 -21.46 16.88 -19.41
N ASP A 123 -22.38 17.39 -20.24
CA ASP A 123 -23.83 17.61 -20.01
C ASP A 123 -24.66 16.33 -19.72
N LEU A 124 -24.06 15.29 -19.13
CA LEU A 124 -24.73 14.05 -18.79
C LEU A 124 -25.46 14.20 -17.45
N ILE A 125 -26.78 13.98 -17.45
CA ILE A 125 -27.59 13.90 -16.23
C ILE A 125 -27.38 12.52 -15.60
N GLY A 126 -26.87 12.50 -14.37
CA GLY A 126 -26.65 11.28 -13.60
C GLY A 126 -27.90 10.77 -12.89
N ASP A 127 -27.96 9.46 -12.66
CA ASP A 127 -29.02 8.78 -11.90
C ASP A 127 -28.44 8.16 -10.62
N ALA A 128 -28.96 8.57 -9.47
CA ALA A 128 -28.45 8.17 -8.17
C ALA A 128 -28.63 6.67 -7.87
N GLU A 129 -29.70 6.02 -8.35
CA GLU A 129 -29.90 4.58 -8.09
C GLU A 129 -28.92 3.73 -8.89
N ARG A 130 -28.66 4.10 -10.15
CA ARG A 130 -27.59 3.46 -10.92
C ARG A 130 -26.21 3.79 -10.34
N GLY A 131 -26.02 5.03 -9.88
CA GLY A 131 -24.80 5.49 -9.23
C GLY A 131 -24.46 4.70 -7.98
N ARG A 132 -25.46 4.34 -7.17
CA ARG A 132 -25.30 3.49 -5.98
C ARG A 132 -24.68 2.13 -6.32
N GLN A 133 -25.07 1.53 -7.44
CA GLN A 133 -24.52 0.23 -7.87
C GLN A 133 -23.03 0.34 -8.20
N VAL A 134 -22.65 1.41 -8.93
CA VAL A 134 -21.24 1.70 -9.22
C VAL A 134 -20.48 1.94 -7.92
N TYR A 135 -21.04 2.75 -7.02
CA TYR A 135 -20.45 3.10 -5.73
C TYR A 135 -20.14 1.86 -4.86
N VAL A 136 -21.13 0.97 -4.71
CA VAL A 136 -20.97 -0.27 -3.93
C VAL A 136 -19.92 -1.20 -4.57
N SER A 137 -19.82 -1.21 -5.90
CA SER A 137 -18.87 -2.10 -6.59
C SER A 137 -17.42 -1.60 -6.57
N ALA A 138 -17.20 -0.28 -6.55
CA ALA A 138 -15.89 0.30 -6.85
C ALA A 138 -15.39 1.33 -5.80
N CYS A 139 -16.28 1.93 -5.03
CA CYS A 139 -15.96 3.10 -4.20
C CYS A 139 -16.02 2.79 -2.70
N ILE A 140 -16.93 1.91 -2.29
CA ILE A 140 -17.25 1.60 -0.88
C ILE A 140 -16.02 1.18 -0.06
N PHE A 141 -15.07 0.48 -0.66
CA PHE A 141 -13.90 -0.05 0.04
C PHE A 141 -13.06 1.08 0.67
N CYS A 142 -12.90 2.19 -0.04
CA CYS A 142 -12.18 3.37 0.44
C CYS A 142 -13.13 4.40 1.07
N HIS A 143 -14.30 4.64 0.47
CA HIS A 143 -15.14 5.76 0.89
C HIS A 143 -16.16 5.38 1.97
N GLY A 144 -16.26 4.11 2.35
CA GLY A 144 -17.25 3.61 3.30
C GLY A 144 -18.64 3.47 2.68
N ASP A 145 -19.49 2.68 3.30
CA ASP A 145 -20.85 2.39 2.82
C ASP A 145 -21.78 3.60 2.85
N GLN A 146 -21.51 4.55 3.75
CA GLN A 146 -22.24 5.81 3.90
C GLN A 146 -21.37 7.02 3.52
N GLY A 147 -20.28 6.82 2.78
CA GLY A 147 -19.38 7.93 2.43
C GLY A 147 -18.58 8.50 3.61
N GLN A 148 -18.54 7.83 4.76
CA GLN A 148 -17.85 8.30 5.95
C GLN A 148 -16.31 8.26 5.84
N GLY A 149 -15.78 7.65 4.79
CA GLY A 149 -14.36 7.41 4.59
C GLY A 149 -13.82 6.22 5.39
N GLY A 150 -12.59 5.81 5.08
CA GLY A 150 -11.92 4.63 5.65
C GLY A 150 -10.82 4.17 4.71
N HIS A 151 -9.89 3.29 5.12
CA HIS A 151 -8.87 2.72 4.20
C HIS A 151 -8.20 3.74 3.21
N ASP A 152 -7.90 4.97 3.67
CA ASP A 152 -7.36 6.11 2.89
C ASP A 152 -8.31 6.83 1.94
N GLY A 153 -9.56 6.41 1.81
CA GLY A 153 -10.59 7.18 1.12
C GLY A 153 -11.06 8.37 1.96
N ALA A 154 -11.19 9.53 1.30
CA ALA A 154 -11.77 10.71 1.90
C ALA A 154 -13.26 10.48 2.21
N ALA A 155 -13.75 11.16 3.25
CA ALA A 155 -15.19 11.23 3.51
C ALA A 155 -15.87 11.98 2.35
N LEU A 156 -16.91 11.36 1.80
CA LEU A 156 -17.76 11.84 0.72
C LEU A 156 -19.16 12.24 1.22
N ASN A 157 -19.51 11.97 2.48
CA ASN A 157 -20.74 12.44 3.12
C ASN A 157 -20.71 13.94 3.48
N LEU A 158 -20.09 14.74 2.62
CA LEU A 158 -19.96 16.19 2.71
C LEU A 158 -20.53 16.79 1.41
N PRO A 159 -21.01 18.04 1.41
CA PRO A 159 -21.48 18.68 0.18
C PRO A 159 -20.36 18.79 -0.86
N ILE A 160 -20.43 17.99 -1.93
CA ILE A 160 -19.46 17.99 -3.04
C ILE A 160 -20.25 18.12 -4.35
N ALA A 161 -19.83 19.05 -5.22
CA ALA A 161 -20.51 19.26 -6.49
C ALA A 161 -20.31 18.05 -7.43
N PRO A 162 -21.36 17.59 -8.16
CA PRO A 162 -21.27 16.44 -9.06
C PRO A 162 -20.17 16.55 -10.13
N ASN A 163 -19.91 17.75 -10.64
CA ASN A 163 -18.85 17.97 -11.63
C ASN A 163 -17.45 17.74 -11.04
N VAL A 164 -17.22 18.10 -9.77
CA VAL A 164 -15.98 17.80 -9.05
C VAL A 164 -15.81 16.29 -8.85
N VAL A 165 -16.88 15.60 -8.44
CA VAL A 165 -16.84 14.13 -8.30
C VAL A 165 -16.53 13.48 -9.64
N SER A 166 -17.21 13.89 -10.70
CA SER A 166 -17.01 13.34 -12.06
C SER A 166 -15.58 13.53 -12.55
N GLY A 167 -15.02 14.74 -12.39
CA GLY A 167 -13.65 15.04 -12.77
C GLY A 167 -12.63 14.18 -12.01
N VAL A 168 -12.80 14.06 -10.69
CA VAL A 168 -11.91 13.25 -9.85
C VAL A 168 -12.06 11.74 -10.13
N VAL A 169 -13.27 11.23 -10.36
CA VAL A 169 -13.48 9.82 -10.73
C VAL A 169 -12.86 9.53 -12.10
N ALA A 170 -13.02 10.43 -13.08
CA ALA A 170 -12.47 10.24 -14.41
C ALA A 170 -10.93 10.24 -14.41
N GLN A 171 -10.31 11.20 -13.72
CA GLN A 171 -8.88 11.50 -13.84
C GLN A 171 -8.04 11.04 -12.64
N GLY A 172 -8.69 10.66 -11.54
CA GLY A 172 -8.05 10.40 -10.26
C GLY A 172 -7.58 11.70 -9.58
N ARG A 173 -7.24 11.61 -8.29
CA ARG A 173 -6.60 12.70 -7.54
C ARG A 173 -5.89 12.16 -6.31
N ASN A 174 -4.63 12.56 -6.09
CA ASN A 174 -3.81 12.06 -5.00
C ASN A 174 -3.74 10.51 -5.01
N LEU A 175 -4.30 9.87 -3.98
CA LEU A 175 -4.37 8.41 -3.82
C LEU A 175 -5.62 7.79 -4.45
N MET A 176 -6.58 8.61 -4.90
CA MET A 176 -7.79 8.15 -5.57
C MET A 176 -7.45 7.77 -7.03
N PRO A 177 -7.65 6.50 -7.43
CA PRO A 177 -7.32 6.05 -8.78
C PRO A 177 -8.25 6.68 -9.82
N ALA A 178 -7.76 6.75 -11.06
CA ALA A 178 -8.54 7.19 -12.21
C ALA A 178 -9.40 6.03 -12.75
N PHE A 179 -10.68 6.28 -12.98
CA PHE A 179 -11.63 5.30 -13.50
C PHE A 179 -12.10 5.61 -14.93
N GLY A 180 -11.60 6.68 -15.58
CA GLY A 180 -12.01 7.08 -16.93
C GLY A 180 -11.76 6.05 -18.03
N THR A 181 -10.92 5.03 -17.78
CA THR A 181 -10.68 3.90 -18.69
C THR A 181 -11.47 2.64 -18.35
N VAL A 182 -12.13 2.63 -17.19
CA VAL A 182 -12.86 1.47 -16.63
C VAL A 182 -14.36 1.70 -16.64
N LEU A 183 -14.79 2.93 -16.35
CA LEU A 183 -16.18 3.35 -16.31
C LEU A 183 -16.52 4.14 -17.57
N THR A 184 -17.74 3.95 -18.06
CA THR A 184 -18.30 4.79 -19.13
C THR A 184 -18.59 6.20 -18.61
N PRO A 185 -18.63 7.22 -19.48
CA PRO A 185 -19.01 8.58 -19.08
C PRO A 185 -20.36 8.64 -18.33
N GLN A 186 -21.34 7.81 -18.72
CA GLN A 186 -22.62 7.74 -18.02
C GLN A 186 -22.48 7.14 -16.61
N GLN A 187 -21.67 6.10 -16.42
CA GLN A 187 -21.42 5.53 -15.08
C GLN A 187 -20.70 6.52 -14.15
N ILE A 188 -19.82 7.36 -14.71
CA ILE A 188 -19.13 8.43 -13.96
C ILE A 188 -20.14 9.51 -13.55
N SER A 189 -21.04 9.93 -14.44
CA SER A 189 -22.10 10.88 -14.12
C SER A 189 -23.09 10.30 -13.09
N ASP A 190 -23.49 9.03 -13.23
CA ASP A 190 -24.39 8.34 -12.30
C ASP A 190 -23.79 8.27 -10.88
N VAL A 191 -22.51 7.84 -10.72
CA VAL A 191 -21.86 7.79 -9.40
C VAL A 191 -21.65 9.19 -8.80
N ALA A 192 -21.41 10.21 -9.63
CA ALA A 192 -21.32 11.58 -9.16
C ALA A 192 -22.64 12.12 -8.62
N ALA A 193 -23.77 11.80 -9.25
CA ALA A 193 -25.10 12.12 -8.74
C ALA A 193 -25.38 11.41 -7.41
N TYR A 194 -25.02 10.12 -7.30
CA TYR A 194 -25.17 9.37 -6.04
C TYR A 194 -24.32 9.95 -4.90
N VAL A 195 -23.07 10.34 -5.16
CA VAL A 195 -22.21 10.93 -4.12
C VAL A 195 -22.71 12.30 -3.66
N ALA A 196 -23.28 13.10 -4.57
CA ALA A 196 -23.76 14.44 -4.24
C ALA A 196 -25.03 14.42 -3.37
N ASP A 197 -25.97 13.50 -3.65
CA ASP A 197 -27.31 13.54 -3.05
C ASP A 197 -27.70 12.25 -2.29
N GLY A 198 -27.06 11.12 -2.56
CA GLY A 198 -27.49 9.79 -2.08
C GLY A 198 -26.71 9.21 -0.89
N LEU A 199 -25.76 9.95 -0.33
CA LEU A 199 -24.96 9.55 0.85
C LEU A 199 -25.46 10.16 2.17
N THR A 200 -26.52 10.96 2.13
CA THR A 200 -27.07 11.70 3.28
C THR A 200 -28.44 11.21 3.76
N ASP A 201 -28.98 10.15 3.15
CA ASP A 201 -30.22 9.48 3.55
C ASP A 201 -29.97 8.33 4.53
#